data_AF-X1KPH3-F1
#
_entry.id   AF-X1KPH3-F1
#
_cell.length_a   1.000
_cell.length_b   1.000
_cell.length_c   1.000
_cell.angle_alpha   90.00
_cell.angle_beta   90.00
_cell.angle_gamma   90.00
#
_symmetry.space_group_name_H-M   'P 1'
#
loop_
_entity.id
_entity.type
_entity.pdbx_description
1 polymer ?
#
loop_
_entity_poly.entity_id
_entity_poly.type
_entity_poly.pdbx_seq_one_letter_code
_entity_poly.pdbx_strand_id
1 'polypeptide(L)'
;AFLPMPLSIIVSSTQIGGRLLPRVGPKVLVFAGGLVAATGLLLLLRTDLDSTYAGTVLPALVVIGLGMGTIFSSAINTATTGVARADAGVASATVNTMQQIGGSIGTALLSTIFADVVKDRLADLSGAPTKLQQAQAVLDGYHVAFGISAGVLVLVALAGGLLINRQSVRLAKLEHAAATATGSIATAAH
;
A
#
# COMPACT_ATOMS: atom_id res chain seq x y z
N ALA A 1 20.40 11.44 2.67
CA ALA A 1 20.13 10.06 3.14
C ALA A 1 18.78 9.46 2.66
N PHE A 2 17.98 10.12 1.82
CA PHE A 2 16.59 9.67 1.48
C PHE A 2 16.43 8.84 0.20
N LEU A 3 17.53 8.45 -0.47
CA LEU A 3 17.49 7.72 -1.75
C LEU A 3 17.15 6.22 -1.70
N PRO A 4 17.42 5.45 -0.61
CA PRO A 4 17.26 3.99 -0.65
C PRO A 4 15.84 3.53 -0.95
N MET A 5 14.84 4.20 -0.37
CA MET A 5 13.43 3.81 -0.52
C MET A 5 12.88 4.13 -1.93
N PRO A 6 13.06 5.35 -2.50
CA PRO A 6 12.71 5.61 -3.90
C PRO A 6 13.42 4.69 -4.89
N LEU A 7 14.71 4.38 -4.67
CA LEU A 7 15.47 3.47 -5.54
C LEU A 7 14.91 2.05 -5.51
N SER A 8 14.60 1.52 -4.32
CA SER A 8 14.00 0.20 -4.19
C SER A 8 12.58 0.14 -4.78
N ILE A 9 11.79 1.21 -4.65
CA ILE A 9 10.49 1.34 -5.34
C ILE A 9 10.68 1.28 -6.86
N ILE A 10 11.62 2.04 -7.42
CA ILE A 10 11.89 2.07 -8.87
C ILE A 10 12.32 0.69 -9.37
N VAL A 11 13.28 0.05 -8.69
CA VAL A 11 13.79 -1.28 -9.05
C VAL A 11 12.68 -2.32 -9.00
N SER A 12 11.90 -2.33 -7.92
CA SER A 12 10.76 -3.25 -7.76
C SER A 12 9.70 -3.04 -8.84
N SER A 13 9.26 -1.80 -9.03
CA SER A 13 8.20 -1.45 -10.00
C SER A 13 8.60 -1.83 -11.42
N THR A 14 9.86 -1.61 -11.79
CA THR A 14 10.38 -1.93 -13.13
C THR A 14 10.40 -3.44 -13.37
N GLN A 15 10.92 -4.22 -12.41
CA GLN A 15 10.97 -5.68 -12.54
C GLN A 15 9.60 -6.34 -12.49
N ILE A 16 8.71 -5.81 -11.67
CA ILE A 16 7.37 -6.39 -11.48
C ILE A 16 6.46 -6.07 -12.66
N GLY A 17 6.44 -4.81 -13.10
CA GLY A 17 5.61 -4.38 -14.23
C GLY A 17 5.97 -5.08 -15.54
N GLY A 18 7.26 -5.33 -15.79
CA GLY A 18 7.72 -5.96 -17.04
C GLY A 18 7.67 -7.49 -17.07
N ARG A 19 7.77 -8.18 -15.92
CA ARG A 19 7.95 -9.65 -15.90
C ARG A 19 6.95 -10.42 -15.06
N LEU A 20 6.57 -9.91 -13.88
CA LEU A 20 5.69 -10.65 -12.96
C LEU A 20 4.22 -10.36 -13.23
N LEU A 21 3.86 -9.11 -13.50
CA LEU A 21 2.47 -8.70 -13.67
C LEU A 21 1.71 -9.49 -14.75
N PRO A 22 2.28 -9.75 -15.95
CA PRO A 22 1.62 -10.59 -16.96
C PRO A 22 1.52 -12.07 -16.58
N ARG A 23 2.32 -12.55 -15.62
CA ARG A 23 2.43 -13.99 -15.26
C ARG A 23 1.57 -14.37 -14.06
N VAL A 24 1.54 -13.55 -13.02
CA VAL A 24 0.84 -13.86 -11.75
C VAL A 24 -0.42 -13.02 -11.54
N GLY A 25 -0.62 -11.99 -12.36
CA GLY A 25 -1.75 -11.09 -12.30
C GLY A 25 -1.71 -10.10 -11.12
N PRO A 26 -2.51 -9.02 -11.19
CA PRO A 26 -2.49 -7.93 -10.21
C PRO A 26 -2.92 -8.35 -8.80
N LYS A 27 -3.79 -9.37 -8.68
CA LYS A 27 -4.29 -9.88 -7.40
C LYS A 27 -3.18 -10.38 -6.48
N VAL A 28 -2.34 -11.27 -7.00
CA VAL A 28 -1.25 -11.90 -6.22
C VAL A 28 -0.22 -10.85 -5.85
N LEU A 29 0.03 -9.89 -6.73
CA LEU A 29 1.00 -8.82 -6.50
C LEU A 29 0.54 -7.83 -5.43
N VAL A 30 -0.71 -7.39 -5.43
CA VAL A 30 -1.23 -6.50 -4.37
C VAL A 30 -1.21 -7.19 -3.01
N PHE A 31 -1.61 -8.47 -2.95
CA PHE A 31 -1.57 -9.24 -1.71
C PHE A 31 -0.13 -9.43 -1.20
N ALA A 32 0.76 -9.96 -2.05
CA ALA A 32 2.15 -10.21 -1.67
C ALA A 32 2.91 -8.91 -1.35
N GLY A 33 2.74 -7.87 -2.18
CA GLY A 33 3.36 -6.57 -1.97
C GLY A 33 2.91 -5.90 -0.67
N GLY A 34 1.62 -5.99 -0.33
CA GLY A 34 1.08 -5.51 0.93
C GLY A 34 1.68 -6.23 2.15
N LEU A 35 1.79 -7.56 2.10
CA LEU A 35 2.42 -8.34 3.17
C LEU A 35 3.93 -8.04 3.30
N VAL A 36 4.64 -7.88 2.19
CA VAL A 36 6.06 -7.51 2.18
C VAL A 36 6.25 -6.12 2.82
N ALA A 37 5.46 -5.13 2.41
CA ALA A 37 5.54 -3.79 2.98
C ALA A 37 5.16 -3.76 4.47
N ALA A 38 4.13 -4.51 4.88
CA ALA A 38 3.76 -4.67 6.29
C ALA A 38 4.90 -5.31 7.10
N THR A 39 5.56 -6.34 6.56
CA THR A 39 6.72 -6.97 7.20
C THR A 39 7.86 -5.97 7.39
N GLY A 40 8.11 -5.12 6.40
CA GLY A 40 9.10 -4.05 6.50
C GLY A 40 8.79 -3.04 7.61
N LEU A 41 7.52 -2.66 7.80
CA LEU A 41 7.10 -1.82 8.92
C LEU A 41 7.26 -2.54 10.27
N LEU A 42 6.95 -3.84 10.34
CA LEU A 42 7.17 -4.64 11.55
C LEU A 42 8.65 -4.79 11.92
N LEU A 43 9.56 -4.72 10.95
CA LEU A 43 10.99 -4.65 11.23
C LEU A 43 11.38 -3.32 11.90
N LEU A 44 10.72 -2.20 11.53
CA LEU A 44 10.97 -0.91 12.17
C LEU A 44 10.52 -0.86 13.63
N LEU A 45 9.54 -1.67 14.05
CA LEU A 45 9.16 -1.81 15.46
C LEU A 45 10.30 -2.35 16.34
N ARG A 46 11.33 -2.98 15.75
CA ARG A 46 12.52 -3.45 16.48
C ARG A 46 13.59 -2.36 16.65
N THR A 47 13.29 -1.13 16.24
CA THR A 47 14.22 -0.01 16.34
C THR A 47 14.16 0.59 17.74
N ASP A 48 15.30 0.65 18.40
CA ASP A 48 15.52 1.29 19.69
C ASP A 48 16.46 2.51 19.57
N LEU A 49 16.61 3.27 20.66
CA LEU A 49 17.45 4.47 20.71
C LEU A 49 18.93 4.22 20.34
N ASP A 50 19.42 3.00 20.54
CA ASP A 50 20.80 2.60 20.22
C ASP A 50 20.96 1.97 18.82
N SER A 51 19.89 1.94 18.02
CA SER A 51 19.90 1.25 16.73
C SER A 51 20.67 2.01 15.65
N THR A 52 21.53 1.29 14.92
CA THR A 52 22.28 1.86 13.80
C THR A 52 21.45 1.87 12.52
N TYR A 53 21.42 3.01 11.83
CA TYR A 53 20.71 3.19 10.55
C TYR A 53 20.99 2.09 9.52
N ALA A 54 22.24 1.66 9.38
CA ALA A 54 22.63 0.63 8.41
C ALA A 54 22.14 -0.78 8.76
N GLY A 55 21.96 -1.08 10.06
CA GLY A 55 21.64 -2.43 10.54
C GLY A 55 20.15 -2.69 10.66
N THR A 56 19.36 -1.69 11.07
CA THR A 56 17.92 -1.88 11.34
C THR A 56 17.03 -1.11 10.35
N VAL A 57 17.33 0.17 10.12
CA VAL A 57 16.47 1.06 9.32
C VAL A 57 16.63 0.79 7.83
N LEU A 58 17.86 0.66 7.33
CA LEU A 58 18.13 0.49 5.90
C LEU A 58 17.52 -0.80 5.32
N PRO A 59 17.68 -1.99 5.95
CA PRO A 59 17.02 -3.21 5.46
C PRO A 59 15.49 -3.07 5.46
N ALA A 60 14.92 -2.46 6.51
CA ALA A 60 13.48 -2.24 6.59
C ALA A 60 12.98 -1.32 5.47
N LEU A 61 13.68 -0.21 5.18
CA LEU A 61 13.34 0.70 4.08
C LEU A 61 13.38 0.02 2.71
N VAL A 62 14.34 -0.86 2.48
CA VAL A 62 14.41 -1.66 1.24
C VAL A 62 13.20 -2.59 1.14
N VAL A 63 12.86 -3.31 2.19
CA VAL A 63 11.70 -4.23 2.21
C VAL A 63 10.39 -3.46 1.98
N ILE A 64 10.21 -2.32 2.65
CA ILE A 64 9.04 -1.45 2.46
C ILE A 64 8.98 -0.96 1.00
N GLY A 65 10.10 -0.48 0.45
CA GLY A 65 10.18 0.02 -0.92
C GLY A 65 9.84 -1.05 -1.96
N LEU A 66 10.32 -2.28 -1.75
CA LEU A 66 9.98 -3.42 -2.61
C LEU A 66 8.47 -3.70 -2.62
N GLY A 67 7.84 -3.75 -1.44
CA GLY A 67 6.40 -3.96 -1.32
C GLY A 67 5.59 -2.80 -1.92
N MET A 68 5.95 -1.55 -1.63
CA MET A 68 5.27 -0.37 -2.18
C MET A 68 5.37 -0.28 -3.71
N GLY A 69 6.54 -0.57 -4.30
CA GLY A 69 6.68 -0.59 -5.76
C GLY A 69 5.79 -1.64 -6.43
N THR A 70 5.62 -2.79 -5.78
CA THR A 70 4.69 -3.85 -6.22
C THR A 70 3.25 -3.35 -6.26
N ILE A 71 2.82 -2.69 -5.17
CA ILE A 71 1.46 -2.17 -5.01
C ILE A 71 1.20 -1.06 -6.02
N PHE A 72 2.09 -0.07 -6.15
CA PHE A 72 1.90 1.05 -7.07
C PHE A 72 1.86 0.61 -8.53
N SER A 73 2.75 -0.28 -8.95
CA SER A 73 2.75 -0.83 -10.31
C SER A 73 1.43 -1.54 -10.62
N SER A 74 0.97 -2.38 -9.70
CA SER A 74 -0.29 -3.14 -9.85
C SER A 74 -1.51 -2.24 -9.83
N ALA A 75 -1.54 -1.22 -8.97
CA ALA A 75 -2.64 -0.27 -8.85
C ALA A 75 -2.78 0.58 -10.12
N ILE A 76 -1.67 1.14 -10.62
CA ILE A 76 -1.67 1.94 -11.86
C ILE A 76 -2.09 1.08 -13.06
N ASN A 77 -1.54 -0.14 -13.18
CA ASN A 77 -1.94 -1.05 -14.24
C ASN A 77 -3.44 -1.37 -14.17
N THR A 78 -3.95 -1.70 -12.98
CA THR A 78 -5.39 -2.00 -12.79
C THR A 78 -6.26 -0.78 -13.12
N ALA A 79 -5.85 0.42 -12.74
CA ALA A 79 -6.60 1.65 -13.00
C ALA A 79 -6.62 2.08 -14.47
N THR A 80 -5.62 1.65 -15.26
CA THR A 80 -5.48 2.04 -16.67
C THR A 80 -5.91 0.94 -17.64
N THR A 81 -6.01 -0.31 -17.19
CA THR A 81 -6.46 -1.43 -18.01
C THR A 81 -7.95 -1.25 -18.38
N GLY A 82 -8.25 -1.24 -19.68
CA GLY A 82 -9.63 -1.11 -20.18
C GLY A 82 -10.13 0.34 -20.33
N VAL A 83 -9.32 1.34 -20.01
CA VAL A 83 -9.65 2.76 -20.25
C VAL A 83 -9.41 3.12 -21.71
N ALA A 84 -10.40 3.73 -22.36
CA ALA A 84 -10.25 4.22 -23.74
C ALA A 84 -9.15 5.31 -23.78
N ARG A 85 -8.40 5.39 -24.89
CA ARG A 85 -7.30 6.38 -25.01
C ARG A 85 -7.75 7.82 -24.78
N ALA A 86 -8.98 8.16 -25.16
CA ALA A 86 -9.57 9.48 -24.94
C ALA A 86 -9.78 9.81 -23.45
N ASP A 87 -10.01 8.79 -22.61
CA ASP A 87 -10.32 8.95 -21.18
C ASP A 87 -9.09 8.71 -20.28
N ALA A 88 -7.95 8.31 -20.84
CA ALA A 88 -6.73 8.01 -20.09
C ALA A 88 -6.25 9.21 -19.25
N GLY A 89 -6.41 10.43 -19.76
CA GLY A 89 -6.11 11.66 -19.02
C GLY A 89 -6.98 11.83 -17.77
N VAL A 90 -8.29 11.57 -17.90
CA VAL A 90 -9.26 11.66 -16.79
C VAL A 90 -9.01 10.57 -15.75
N ALA A 91 -8.73 9.33 -16.19
CA ALA A 91 -8.38 8.23 -15.30
C ALA A 91 -7.11 8.52 -14.49
N SER A 92 -6.05 9.02 -15.15
CA SER A 92 -4.80 9.41 -14.50
C SER A 92 -4.99 10.56 -13.51
N ALA A 93 -5.74 11.60 -13.90
CA ALA A 93 -6.07 12.73 -13.02
C ALA A 93 -6.81 12.23 -11.76
N THR A 94 -7.81 11.36 -11.94
CA THR A 94 -8.56 10.77 -10.83
C THR A 94 -7.66 10.00 -9.88
N VAL A 95 -6.78 9.13 -10.40
CA VAL A 95 -5.82 8.37 -9.59
C VAL A 95 -4.87 9.28 -8.82
N ASN A 96 -4.35 10.34 -9.46
CA ASN A 96 -3.46 11.30 -8.79
C ASN A 96 -4.19 12.09 -7.71
N THR A 97 -5.41 12.55 -7.96
CA THR A 97 -6.23 13.24 -6.96
C THR A 97 -6.52 12.32 -5.77
N MET A 98 -6.92 11.06 -6.02
CA MET A 98 -7.17 10.10 -4.95
C MET A 98 -5.91 9.80 -4.13
N GLN A 99 -4.73 9.73 -4.76
CA GLN A 99 -3.46 9.58 -4.06
C GLN A 99 -3.12 10.81 -3.20
N GLN A 100 -3.35 12.03 -3.68
CA GLN A 100 -3.14 13.24 -2.89
C GLN A 100 -4.10 13.34 -1.70
N ILE A 101 -5.37 13.00 -1.91
CA ILE A 101 -6.38 12.95 -0.84
C ILE A 101 -6.01 11.88 0.19
N GLY A 102 -5.71 10.66 -0.27
CA GLY A 102 -5.31 9.56 0.62
C GLY A 102 -4.02 9.87 1.37
N GLY A 103 -3.03 10.47 0.70
CA GLY A 103 -1.76 10.89 1.29
C GLY A 103 -1.94 11.97 2.35
N SER A 104 -2.74 13.00 2.08
CA SER A 104 -2.98 14.08 3.05
C SER A 104 -3.79 13.60 4.26
N ILE A 105 -4.88 12.84 4.05
CA ILE A 105 -5.69 12.30 5.15
C ILE A 105 -4.87 11.30 5.97
N GLY A 106 -4.16 10.37 5.32
CA GLY A 106 -3.34 9.38 6.01
C GLY A 106 -2.24 10.02 6.86
N THR A 107 -1.55 11.02 6.31
CA THR A 107 -0.51 11.76 7.05
C THR A 107 -1.08 12.56 8.22
N ALA A 108 -2.22 13.24 8.04
CA ALA A 108 -2.87 13.99 9.11
C ALA A 108 -3.31 13.07 10.26
N LEU A 109 -3.93 11.93 9.95
CA LEU A 109 -4.34 10.95 10.97
C LEU A 109 -3.14 10.38 11.72
N LEU A 110 -2.11 9.92 11.02
CA LEU A 110 -0.89 9.40 11.66
C LEU A 110 -0.18 10.46 12.51
N SER A 111 -0.11 11.70 12.03
CA SER A 111 0.50 12.80 12.77
C SER A 111 -0.27 13.12 14.05
N THR A 112 -1.60 13.05 13.99
CA THR A 112 -2.46 13.27 15.16
C THR A 112 -2.24 12.17 16.19
N ILE A 113 -2.30 10.90 15.76
CA ILE A 113 -2.07 9.74 16.65
C ILE A 113 -0.67 9.78 17.25
N PHE A 114 0.34 10.09 16.45
CA PHE A 114 1.71 10.26 16.92
C PHE A 114 1.79 11.31 18.02
N ALA A 115 1.21 12.50 17.79
CA ALA A 115 1.22 13.59 18.77
C ALA A 115 0.47 13.21 20.05
N ASP A 116 -0.65 12.52 19.95
CA ASP A 116 -1.43 12.04 21.09
C ASP A 116 -0.64 11.04 21.94
N VAL A 117 0.00 10.05 21.30
CA VAL A 117 0.84 9.06 22.02
C VAL A 117 2.00 9.75 22.75
N VAL A 118 2.71 10.66 22.07
CA VAL A 118 3.81 11.40 22.69
C VAL A 118 3.31 12.21 23.89
N LYS A 119 2.17 12.90 23.73
CA LYS A 119 1.56 13.71 24.79
C LYS A 119 1.17 12.86 25.99
N ASP A 120 0.50 11.72 25.77
CA ASP A 120 0.07 10.81 26.84
C ASP A 120 1.27 10.27 27.60
N ARG A 121 2.33 9.83 26.90
CA ARG A 121 3.56 9.33 27.52
C ARG A 121 4.29 10.37 28.36
N LEU A 122 4.23 11.63 27.95
CA LEU A 122 4.82 12.73 28.72
C LEU A 122 3.93 13.19 29.89
N ALA A 123 2.61 13.03 29.78
CA ALA A 123 1.66 13.37 30.84
C ALA A 123 1.74 12.43 32.04
N ASP A 124 2.14 11.18 31.83
CA ASP A 124 2.35 10.17 32.89
C ASP A 124 3.57 10.47 33.78
N LEU A 125 4.41 11.45 33.41
CA LEU A 125 5.64 11.77 34.12
C LEU A 125 5.39 12.80 35.24
N SER A 126 5.92 12.51 36.42
CA SER A 126 5.96 13.48 37.53
C SER A 126 7.11 14.47 37.34
N GLY A 127 6.80 15.68 36.86
CA GLY A 127 7.76 16.78 36.71
C GLY A 127 8.24 17.03 35.27
N ALA A 128 9.29 17.84 35.12
CA ALA A 128 9.81 18.19 33.80
C ALA A 128 10.53 16.97 33.16
N PRO A 129 10.14 16.55 31.93
CA PRO A 129 10.68 15.35 31.32
C PRO A 129 12.14 15.52 30.90
N THR A 130 12.98 14.54 31.23
CA THR A 130 14.38 14.48 30.78
C THR A 130 14.46 14.29 29.26
N LYS A 131 15.62 14.62 28.66
CA LYS A 131 15.85 14.42 27.22
C LYS A 131 15.65 12.95 26.78
N LEU A 132 16.04 12.00 27.63
CA LEU A 132 15.87 10.57 27.34
C LEU A 132 14.40 10.16 27.37
N GLN A 133 13.61 10.66 28.33
CA GLN A 133 12.16 10.41 28.38
C GLN A 133 11.43 11.03 27.18
N GLN A 134 11.83 12.22 26.74
CA GLN A 134 11.30 12.83 25.52
C GLN A 134 11.62 11.99 24.28
N ALA A 135 12.85 11.51 24.15
CA ALA A 135 13.25 10.64 23.04
C ALA A 135 12.47 9.31 23.05
N GLN A 136 12.25 8.72 24.23
CA GLN A 136 11.47 7.50 24.37
C GLN A 136 10.00 7.71 23.99
N ALA A 137 9.36 8.79 24.45
CA ALA A 137 7.97 9.11 24.09
C ALA A 137 7.80 9.28 22.56
N VAL A 138 8.78 9.92 21.90
CA VAL A 138 8.82 10.04 20.43
C VAL A 138 8.98 8.67 19.76
N LEU A 139 9.86 7.82 20.28
CA LEU A 139 10.05 6.47 19.75
C LEU A 139 8.77 5.63 19.87
N ASP A 140 8.10 5.68 21.02
CA ASP A 140 6.81 5.02 21.25
C ASP A 140 5.75 5.49 20.23
N GLY A 141 5.70 6.81 19.97
CA GLY A 141 4.83 7.39 18.94
C GLY A 141 5.11 6.81 17.55
N TYR A 142 6.39 6.65 17.18
CA TYR A 142 6.77 6.01 15.93
C TYR A 142 6.35 4.53 15.88
N HIS A 143 6.55 3.77 16.95
CA HIS A 143 6.16 2.35 17.01
C HIS A 143 4.66 2.18 16.83
N VAL A 144 3.84 3.02 17.47
CA VAL A 144 2.38 3.00 17.27
C VAL A 144 2.02 3.33 15.83
N ALA A 145 2.61 4.39 15.25
CA ALA A 145 2.36 4.78 13.86
C ALA A 145 2.75 3.66 12.86
N PHE A 146 3.88 2.99 13.08
CA PHE A 146 4.31 1.85 12.27
C PHE A 146 3.36 0.65 12.41
N GLY A 147 2.91 0.35 13.63
CA GLY A 147 1.96 -0.74 13.90
C GLY A 147 0.61 -0.53 13.21
N ILE A 148 0.06 0.68 13.31
CA ILE A 148 -1.19 1.06 12.62
C ILE A 148 -1.00 0.95 11.10
N SER A 149 0.10 1.48 10.58
CA SER A 149 0.42 1.42 9.15
C SER A 149 0.56 -0.02 8.65
N ALA A 150 1.18 -0.90 9.43
CA ALA A 150 1.28 -2.33 9.11
C ALA A 150 -0.11 -2.97 9.06
N GLY A 151 -0.98 -2.67 10.04
CA GLY A 151 -2.37 -3.11 10.05
C GLY A 151 -3.14 -2.65 8.82
N VAL A 152 -3.02 -1.38 8.45
CA VAL A 152 -3.64 -0.82 7.23
C VAL A 152 -3.15 -1.53 5.98
N LEU A 153 -1.84 -1.79 5.85
CA LEU A 153 -1.29 -2.51 4.70
C LEU A 153 -1.77 -3.96 4.62
N VAL A 154 -1.93 -4.65 5.75
CA VAL A 154 -2.53 -5.99 5.79
C VAL A 154 -3.99 -5.92 5.34
N LEU A 155 -4.76 -4.94 5.80
CA LEU A 155 -6.15 -4.74 5.36
C LEU A 155 -6.22 -4.47 3.85
N VAL A 156 -5.33 -3.64 3.31
CA VAL A 156 -5.22 -3.38 1.87
C VAL A 156 -4.84 -4.66 1.11
N ALA A 157 -3.90 -5.45 1.62
CA ALA A 157 -3.51 -6.73 1.02
C ALA A 157 -4.72 -7.67 0.93
N LEU A 158 -5.46 -7.83 2.03
CA LEU A 158 -6.65 -8.67 2.10
C LEU A 158 -7.77 -8.16 1.19
N ALA A 159 -8.05 -6.85 1.21
CA ALA A 159 -9.05 -6.23 0.36
C ALA A 159 -8.68 -6.38 -1.13
N GLY A 160 -7.43 -6.13 -1.51
CA GLY A 160 -6.93 -6.34 -2.87
C GLY A 160 -7.04 -7.81 -3.30
N GLY A 161 -6.67 -8.75 -2.44
CA GLY A 161 -6.82 -10.17 -2.68
C GLY A 161 -8.27 -10.61 -2.90
N LEU A 162 -9.21 -10.08 -2.09
CA LEU A 162 -10.63 -10.47 -2.13
C LEU A 162 -11.43 -9.76 -3.23
N LEU A 163 -11.25 -8.46 -3.40
CA LEU A 163 -12.05 -7.63 -4.31
C LEU A 163 -11.67 -7.85 -5.77
N ILE A 164 -10.37 -7.97 -6.08
CA ILE A 164 -9.91 -8.26 -7.45
C ILE A 164 -10.45 -9.62 -7.92
N ASN A 165 -10.62 -10.58 -7.00
CA ASN A 165 -11.23 -11.89 -7.29
C ASN A 165 -12.72 -11.79 -7.65
N ARG A 166 -13.45 -10.82 -7.10
CA ARG A 166 -14.89 -10.66 -7.36
C ARG A 166 -15.15 -9.99 -8.71
N GLN A 167 -14.31 -9.05 -9.12
CA GLN A 167 -14.47 -8.36 -10.40
C GLN A 167 -14.21 -9.28 -11.59
N SER A 168 -13.16 -10.11 -11.54
CA SER A 168 -12.87 -11.08 -12.61
C SER A 168 -13.99 -12.11 -12.77
N VAL A 169 -14.52 -12.63 -11.67
CA VAL A 169 -15.67 -13.58 -11.69
C VAL A 169 -16.94 -12.91 -12.21
N ARG A 170 -17.17 -11.63 -11.88
CA ARG A 170 -18.36 -10.90 -12.36
C ARG A 170 -18.31 -10.64 -13.85
N LEU A 171 -17.17 -10.23 -14.41
CA LEU A 171 -17.02 -9.97 -15.85
C LEU A 171 -17.21 -11.24 -16.67
N ALA A 172 -16.60 -12.36 -16.25
CA ALA A 172 -16.79 -13.65 -16.91
C ALA A 172 -18.27 -14.09 -16.94
N LYS A 173 -19.04 -13.80 -15.88
CA LYS A 173 -20.48 -14.08 -15.85
C LYS A 173 -21.28 -13.20 -16.81
N LEU A 174 -20.91 -11.92 -16.95
CA LEU A 174 -21.58 -10.99 -17.87
C LEU A 174 -21.30 -11.35 -19.33
N GLU A 175 -20.07 -11.74 -19.66
CA GLU A 175 -19.70 -12.22 -20.99
C GLU A 175 -20.44 -13.50 -21.36
N HIS A 176 -20.54 -14.47 -20.43
CA HIS A 176 -21.34 -15.68 -20.64
C HIS A 176 -22.83 -15.38 -20.82
N ALA A 177 -23.39 -14.47 -20.03
CA ALA A 177 -24.78 -14.04 -20.15
C ALA A 177 -25.04 -13.33 -21.50
N ALA A 178 -24.11 -12.49 -21.96
CA ALA A 178 -24.21 -11.82 -23.26
C ALA A 178 -24.08 -12.81 -24.43
N ALA A 179 -23.17 -13.78 -24.34
CA ALA A 179 -22.97 -14.80 -25.37
C ALA A 179 -24.19 -15.74 -25.50
N THR A 180 -24.78 -16.15 -24.38
CA THR A 180 -26.00 -16.98 -24.36
C THR A 180 -27.22 -16.22 -24.87
N ALA A 181 -27.38 -14.93 -24.51
CA ALA A 181 -28.43 -14.08 -25.05
C ALA A 181 -28.32 -13.91 -26.58
N THR A 182 -27.10 -13.72 -27.10
CA THR A 182 -26.85 -13.56 -28.54
C THR A 182 -27.15 -14.84 -29.33
N GLY A 183 -26.77 -16.02 -28.81
CA GLY A 183 -27.09 -17.31 -29.43
C GLY A 183 -28.59 -17.64 -29.42
N SER A 184 -29.31 -17.26 -28.36
CA SER A 184 -30.77 -17.45 -28.28
C SER A 184 -31.53 -16.63 -29.32
N ILE A 185 -31.08 -15.41 -29.62
CA ILE A 185 -31.69 -14.56 -30.64
C ILE A 185 -31.44 -15.12 -32.05
N ALA A 186 -30.24 -15.63 -32.32
CA ALA A 186 -29.91 -16.26 -33.61
C ALA A 186 -30.70 -17.56 -33.86
N THR A 187 -31.01 -18.33 -32.81
CA THR A 187 -31.76 -19.59 -32.92
C THR A 187 -33.27 -19.35 -33.09
N ALA A 188 -33.81 -18.25 -32.55
CA ALA A 188 -35.23 -17.90 -32.68
C ALA A 188 -35.59 -17.22 -34.03
N ALA A 189 -34.59 -16.87 -34.84
CA ALA A 189 -34.76 -16.27 -36.16
C ALA A 189 -34.82 -17.29 -37.31
N HIS A 190 -34.74 -18.59 -37.00
CA HIS A 190 -34.90 -19.71 -37.92
C HIS A 190 -36.18 -20.49 -37.62
#